data_AF-U4VL45-F1
#
_entry.id   AF-U4VL45-F1
#
_cell.length_a   1.000
_cell.length_b   1.000
_cell.length_c   1.000
_cell.angle_alpha   90.00
_cell.angle_beta   90.00
_cell.angle_gamma   90.00
#
_symmetry.space_group_name_H-M   'P 1'
#
loop_
_entity.id
_entity.type
_entity.pdbx_description
1 polymer ?
#
loop_
_entity_poly.entity_id
_entity_poly.type
_entity_poly.pdbx_seq_one_letter_code
_entity_poly.pdbx_strand_id
1 'polypeptide(L)'
;MLSAILYGTRISIVIGIASVVLSLLIGMSAGLVSGYFGGFIDNLLMRFGDITLSIPTILVAILVSTVVRQMLPVGLREIGASGVLILAIALSAWVQYARTVRAQAIVETGKD
;
A
#
# COMPACT_ATOMS: atom_id res chain seq x y z
N MET A 1 -19.24 -17.01 20.93
CA MET A 1 -18.14 -16.00 21.01
C MET A 1 -16.88 -16.47 20.29
N LEU A 2 -16.33 -17.66 20.60
CA LEU A 2 -15.13 -18.21 19.91
C LEU A 2 -15.28 -18.28 18.37
N SER A 3 -16.46 -18.70 17.87
CA SER A 3 -16.73 -18.78 16.42
C SER A 3 -16.64 -17.42 15.71
N ALA A 4 -17.15 -16.34 16.34
CA ALA A 4 -17.05 -14.99 15.78
C ALA A 4 -15.60 -14.48 15.76
N ILE A 5 -14.81 -14.80 16.80
CA ILE A 5 -13.39 -14.47 16.86
C ILE A 5 -12.62 -15.21 15.75
N LEU A 6 -12.81 -16.52 15.61
CA LEU A 6 -12.13 -17.32 14.58
C LEU A 6 -12.47 -16.85 13.16
N TYR A 7 -13.74 -16.51 12.91
CA TYR A 7 -14.17 -15.98 11.62
C TYR A 7 -13.54 -14.61 11.33
N GLY A 8 -13.57 -13.70 12.30
CA GLY A 8 -12.93 -12.39 12.18
C GLY A 8 -11.42 -12.48 11.94
N THR A 9 -10.72 -13.34 12.68
CA THR A 9 -9.28 -13.56 12.53
C THR A 9 -8.91 -14.06 11.14
N ARG A 10 -9.67 -15.01 10.57
CA ARG A 10 -9.42 -15.49 9.20
C ARG A 10 -9.46 -14.35 8.18
N ILE A 11 -10.47 -13.48 8.27
CA ILE A 11 -10.64 -12.34 7.36
C ILE A 11 -9.50 -11.34 7.56
N SER A 12 -9.17 -11.00 8.81
CA SER A 12 -8.09 -10.06 9.13
C SER A 12 -6.72 -10.54 8.64
N ILE A 13 -6.42 -11.84 8.76
CA ILE A 13 -5.17 -12.42 8.24
C ILE A 13 -5.11 -12.29 6.72
N VAL A 14 -6.19 -12.62 6.01
CA VAL A 14 -6.24 -12.51 4.55
C VAL A 14 -6.04 -11.06 4.11
N ILE A 15 -6.72 -10.10 4.75
CA ILE A 15 -6.56 -8.67 4.46
C ILE A 15 -5.13 -8.22 4.73
N GLY A 16 -4.57 -8.59 5.89
CA GLY A 16 -3.20 -8.25 6.27
C GLY A 16 -2.18 -8.74 5.25
N ILE A 17 -2.20 -10.04 4.92
CA ILE A 17 -1.26 -10.63 3.96
C ILE A 17 -1.43 -10.00 2.58
N ALA A 18 -2.67 -9.88 2.08
CA ALA A 18 -2.92 -9.31 0.76
C ALA A 18 -2.45 -7.84 0.66
N SER A 19 -2.69 -7.05 1.71
CA SER A 19 -2.26 -5.65 1.76
C SER A 19 -0.74 -5.51 1.78
N VAL A 20 -0.05 -6.36 2.55
CA VAL A 20 1.42 -6.36 2.62
C VAL A 20 2.02 -6.76 1.27
N VAL A 21 1.53 -7.84 0.65
CA VAL A 21 2.03 -8.28 -0.66
C VAL A 21 1.85 -7.19 -1.71
N LEU A 22 0.66 -6.57 -1.77
CA LEU A 22 0.39 -5.50 -2.72
C LEU A 22 1.29 -4.28 -2.48
N SER A 23 1.40 -3.87 -1.22
CA SER A 23 2.24 -2.76 -0.78
C SER A 23 3.71 -2.99 -1.10
N LEU A 24 4.18 -4.22 -0.91
CA LEU A 24 5.54 -4.63 -1.21
C LEU A 24 5.82 -4.63 -2.70
N LEU A 25 4.90 -5.10 -3.55
CA LEU A 25 5.09 -5.05 -5.01
C LEU A 25 5.17 -3.61 -5.53
N ILE A 26 4.28 -2.74 -5.06
CA ILE A 26 4.28 -1.31 -5.42
C ILE A 26 5.54 -0.64 -4.87
N GLY A 27 5.84 -0.87 -3.59
CA GLY A 27 7.00 -0.29 -2.92
C GLY A 27 8.31 -0.75 -3.53
N MET A 28 8.47 -2.03 -3.84
CA MET A 28 9.67 -2.60 -4.44
C MET A 28 9.93 -2.02 -5.83
N SER A 29 8.92 -1.98 -6.70
CA SER A 29 9.07 -1.40 -8.04
C SER A 29 9.44 0.08 -7.97
N ALA A 30 8.75 0.86 -7.15
CA ALA A 30 9.05 2.28 -6.91
C ALA A 30 10.45 2.49 -6.31
N GLY A 31 10.83 1.70 -5.31
CA GLY A 31 12.11 1.76 -4.62
C GLY A 31 13.28 1.46 -5.54
N LEU A 32 13.17 0.40 -6.35
CA LEU A 32 14.19 0.05 -7.35
C LEU A 32 14.35 1.14 -8.40
N VAL A 33 13.26 1.70 -8.94
CA VAL A 33 13.31 2.80 -9.90
C VAL A 33 13.97 4.03 -9.28
N SER A 34 13.60 4.40 -8.06
CA SER A 34 14.19 5.56 -7.38
C SER A 34 15.68 5.37 -7.03
N GLY A 35 16.07 4.16 -6.61
CA GLY A 35 17.45 3.86 -6.23
C GLY A 35 18.39 3.69 -7.43
N TYR A 36 17.90 3.14 -8.54
CA TYR A 36 18.72 2.90 -9.74
C TYR A 36 18.93 4.16 -10.58
N PHE A 37 17.87 4.93 -10.87
CA PHE A 37 17.99 6.12 -11.71
C PHE A 37 18.50 7.35 -10.93
N GLY A 38 18.27 7.39 -9.61
CA GLY A 38 18.65 8.51 -8.76
C GLY A 38 18.09 9.87 -9.22
N GLY A 39 18.67 10.94 -8.69
CA GLY A 39 18.44 12.31 -9.16
C GLY A 39 16.98 12.79 -9.10
N PHE A 40 16.46 13.27 -10.23
CA PHE A 40 15.13 13.88 -10.32
C PHE A 40 13.99 12.89 -10.08
N ILE A 41 14.10 11.66 -10.63
CA ILE A 41 13.06 10.62 -10.50
C ILE A 41 12.91 10.22 -9.04
N ASP A 42 14.03 10.04 -8.34
CA ASP A 42 14.06 9.76 -6.92
C ASP A 42 13.38 10.85 -6.09
N ASN A 43 13.76 12.12 -6.30
CA ASN A 43 13.18 13.24 -5.58
C ASN A 43 11.66 13.36 -5.84
N LEU A 44 11.21 13.13 -7.07
CA LEU A 44 9.79 13.17 -7.42
C LEU A 44 9.01 12.05 -6.72
N LEU A 45 9.49 10.80 -6.81
CA LEU A 45 8.84 9.65 -6.16
C LEU A 45 8.80 9.79 -4.65
N MET A 46 9.91 10.20 -4.03
CA MET A 46 10.00 10.37 -2.58
C MET A 46 9.07 11.50 -2.12
N ARG A 47 8.96 12.61 -2.87
CA ARG A 47 8.00 13.68 -2.57
C ARG A 47 6.55 13.21 -2.66
N PHE A 48 6.18 12.42 -3.66
CA PHE A 48 4.84 11.82 -3.72
C PHE A 48 4.59 10.88 -2.54
N GLY A 49 5.61 10.12 -2.13
CA GLY A 49 5.56 9.28 -0.93
C GLY A 49 5.36 10.11 0.35
N ASP A 50 6.07 11.22 0.49
CA ASP A 50 5.95 12.13 1.65
C ASP A 50 4.54 12.72 1.77
N ILE A 51 3.96 13.13 0.64
CA ILE A 51 2.56 13.60 0.57
C ILE A 51 1.63 12.48 1.02
N THR A 52 1.84 11.25 0.55
CA THR A 52 1.00 10.12 0.93
C THR A 52 1.06 9.81 2.42
N LEU A 53 2.26 9.84 3.02
CA LEU A 53 2.45 9.62 4.46
C LEU A 53 1.92 10.77 5.33
N SER A 54 1.76 11.97 4.77
CA SER A 54 1.15 13.09 5.48
C SER A 54 -0.37 12.91 5.68
N ILE A 55 -1.00 12.04 4.89
CA ILE A 55 -2.44 11.76 4.97
C ILE A 55 -2.66 10.62 5.97
N PRO A 56 -3.50 10.80 7.02
CA PRO A 56 -3.88 9.72 7.91
C PRO A 56 -4.49 8.52 7.15
N THR A 57 -4.05 7.30 7.48
CA THR A 57 -4.52 6.06 6.83
C THR A 57 -6.04 5.93 6.83
N ILE A 58 -6.71 6.39 7.89
CA ILE A 58 -8.17 6.36 7.97
C ILE A 58 -8.83 7.23 6.90
N LEU A 59 -8.23 8.38 6.53
CA LEU A 59 -8.73 9.23 5.46
C LEU A 59 -8.54 8.55 4.11
N VAL A 60 -7.40 7.90 3.87
CA VAL A 60 -7.17 7.08 2.67
C VAL A 60 -8.22 5.99 2.57
N ALA A 61 -8.52 5.30 3.68
CA ALA A 61 -9.56 4.28 3.72
C ALA A 61 -10.94 4.83 3.36
N ILE A 62 -11.32 5.99 3.90
CA ILE A 62 -12.59 6.64 3.57
C ILE A 62 -12.64 7.04 2.08
N LEU A 63 -11.59 7.66 1.56
CA LEU A 63 -11.52 8.07 0.15
C LEU A 63 -11.64 6.89 -0.80
N VAL A 64 -10.83 5.84 -0.58
CA VAL A 64 -10.90 4.60 -1.37
C VAL A 64 -12.28 3.97 -1.23
N SER A 65 -12.87 3.95 -0.04
CA SER A 65 -14.21 3.39 0.18
C SER A 65 -15.28 4.11 -0.64
N THR A 66 -15.22 5.44 -0.71
CA THR A 66 -16.18 6.26 -1.47
C THR A 66 -16.04 6.01 -2.96
N VAL A 67 -14.81 6.05 -3.47
CA VAL A 67 -14.52 5.82 -4.90
C VAL A 67 -14.97 4.41 -5.31
N VAL A 68 -14.59 3.39 -4.54
CA VAL A 68 -14.93 1.99 -4.83
C VAL A 68 -16.44 1.76 -4.77
N ARG A 69 -17.16 2.35 -3.81
CA ARG A 69 -18.63 2.25 -3.72
C ARG A 69 -19.34 2.95 -4.88
N GLN A 70 -18.78 4.04 -5.40
CA GLN A 70 -19.33 4.74 -6.57
C GLN A 70 -19.11 3.96 -7.87
N MET A 71 -17.97 3.28 -8.00
CA MET A 71 -17.65 2.49 -9.20
C MET A 71 -18.34 1.12 -9.21
N LEU A 72 -18.64 0.53 -8.04
CA LEU A 72 -19.25 -0.80 -7.94
C LEU A 72 -20.79 -0.77 -7.93
N PRO A 73 -21.45 -1.68 -8.69
CA PRO A 73 -22.88 -1.94 -8.56
C PRO A 73 -23.26 -2.32 -7.13
N VAL A 74 -24.48 -1.98 -6.69
CA VAL A 74 -24.95 -2.14 -5.31
C VAL A 74 -24.74 -3.57 -4.76
N GLY A 75 -24.92 -4.60 -5.59
CA GLY A 75 -24.74 -6.00 -5.19
C GLY A 75 -23.30 -6.44 -4.92
N LEU A 76 -22.29 -5.68 -5.36
CA LEU A 76 -20.87 -6.01 -5.15
C LEU A 76 -20.21 -5.17 -4.05
N ARG A 77 -20.94 -4.21 -3.46
CA ARG A 77 -20.39 -3.25 -2.48
C ARG A 77 -19.98 -3.92 -1.16
N GLU A 78 -20.69 -4.96 -0.73
CA GLU A 78 -20.36 -5.68 0.50
C GLU A 78 -19.12 -6.55 0.33
N ILE A 79 -18.97 -7.21 -0.82
CA ILE A 79 -17.79 -8.02 -1.16
C ILE A 79 -16.56 -7.12 -1.34
N GLY A 80 -16.74 -5.89 -1.84
CA GLY A 80 -15.67 -4.92 -2.03
C GLY A 80 -15.08 -4.33 -0.74
N ALA A 81 -15.72 -4.51 0.42
CA ALA A 81 -15.25 -3.90 1.67
C ALA A 81 -13.86 -4.38 2.10
N SER A 82 -13.56 -5.67 1.93
CA SER A 82 -12.23 -6.22 2.19
C SER A 82 -11.19 -5.67 1.20
N GLY A 83 -11.56 -5.52 -0.07
CA GLY A 83 -10.72 -4.92 -1.11
C GLY A 83 -10.38 -3.45 -0.81
N VAL A 84 -11.33 -2.67 -0.31
CA VAL A 84 -11.10 -1.28 0.13
C VAL A 84 -10.05 -1.22 1.23
N LEU A 85 -10.14 -2.09 2.24
CA LEU A 85 -9.17 -2.13 3.32
C LEU A 85 -7.78 -2.53 2.81
N ILE A 86 -7.71 -3.54 1.95
CA ILE A 86 -6.46 -3.98 1.31
C ILE A 86 -5.81 -2.82 0.55
N LEU A 87 -6.57 -2.13 -0.30
CA LEU A 87 -6.08 -1.00 -1.08
C LEU A 87 -5.65 0.17 -0.19
N ALA A 88 -6.45 0.53 0.81
CA ALA A 88 -6.13 1.63 1.71
C ALA A 88 -4.85 1.39 2.50
N ILE A 89 -4.70 0.19 3.07
CA ILE A 89 -3.50 -0.18 3.81
C ILE A 89 -2.29 -0.22 2.88
N ALA A 90 -2.44 -0.82 1.68
CA ALA A 90 -1.35 -0.89 0.72
C ALA A 90 -0.89 0.50 0.25
N LEU A 91 -1.84 1.39 -0.07
CA LEU A 91 -1.56 2.77 -0.48
C LEU A 91 -0.94 3.62 0.63
N SER A 92 -1.15 3.30 1.90
CA SER A 92 -0.45 3.98 2.98
C SER A 92 0.94 3.38 3.25
N ALA A 93 1.11 2.07 3.12
CA ALA A 93 2.34 1.38 3.52
C ALA A 93 3.42 1.33 2.42
N TRP A 94 3.07 1.48 1.13
CA TRP A 94 4.02 1.24 0.03
C TRP A 94 5.25 2.15 0.09
N VAL A 95 5.10 3.37 0.62
CA VAL A 95 6.20 4.34 0.76
C VAL A 95 7.29 3.82 1.69
N GLN A 96 6.92 3.14 2.78
CA GLN A 96 7.90 2.56 3.72
C GLN A 96 8.70 1.44 3.06
N TYR A 97 8.03 0.58 2.30
CA TYR A 97 8.69 -0.46 1.52
C TYR A 97 9.58 0.15 0.42
N ALA A 98 9.10 1.17 -0.29
CA ALA A 98 9.85 1.87 -1.33
C ALA A 98 11.15 2.48 -0.78
N ARG A 99 11.09 3.18 0.35
CA ARG A 99 12.27 3.75 1.01
C ARG A 99 13.27 2.67 1.43
N THR A 100 12.77 1.56 1.95
CA THR A 100 13.63 0.43 2.37
C THR A 100 14.36 -0.17 1.17
N VAL A 101 13.64 -0.47 0.08
CA VAL A 101 14.22 -1.03 -1.14
C VAL A 101 15.15 -0.03 -1.83
N ARG A 102 14.80 1.25 -1.87
CA ARG A 102 15.68 2.32 -2.36
C ARG A 102 17.00 2.35 -1.62
N ALA A 103 16.97 2.30 -0.29
CA ALA A 103 18.18 2.32 0.53
C ALA A 103 19.10 1.15 0.20
N GLN A 104 18.54 -0.05 -0.03
CA GLN A 104 19.31 -1.22 -0.48
C GLN A 104 19.85 -1.04 -1.90
N ALA A 105 19.03 -0.54 -2.82
CA ALA A 105 19.41 -0.34 -4.22
C ALA A 105 20.58 0.64 -4.38
N ILE A 106 20.56 1.77 -3.65
CA ILE A 106 21.64 2.76 -3.67
C ILE A 106 22.96 2.16 -3.18
N VAL A 107 22.91 1.35 -2.11
CA VAL A 107 24.10 0.66 -1.57
C VAL A 107 24.65 -0.32 -2.59
N GLU A 108 23.79 -1.03 -3.32
CA GLU A 108 24.23 -1.99 -4.33
C GLU A 108 24.86 -1.30 -5.53
N THR A 109 24.26 -0.22 -6.04
CA THR A 109 24.81 0.55 -7.17
C THR A 109 26.11 1.29 -6.85
N GLY A 110 26.43 1.50 -5.57
CA GLY A 110 27.68 2.13 -5.15
C GLY A 110 28.85 1.15 -4.94
N LYS A 111 28.62 -0.16 -5.12
CA LYS A 111 29.67 -1.19 -5.05
C LYS A 111 30.39 -1.40 -6.39
N ASP A 112 29.77 -0.99 -7.49
CA ASP A 112 30.34 -0.96 -8.84
C ASP A 112 31.14 0.33 -9.07
#